data_AF-A0A0F9UX53-F1
#
_entry.id   AF-A0A0F9UX53-F1
#
_cell.length_a   1.000
_cell.length_b   1.000
_cell.length_c   1.000
_cell.angle_alpha   90.00
_cell.angle_beta   90.00
_cell.angle_gamma   90.00
#
_symmetry.space_group_name_H-M   'P 1'
#
loop_
_entity.id
_entity.type
_entity.pdbx_description
1 polymer ?
#
loop_
_entity_poly.entity_id
_entity_poly.type
_entity_poly.pdbx_seq_one_letter_code
_entity_poly.pdbx_strand_id
1 'polypeptide(L)'
;MARANTNYLNNKDLLIEIHKSKNTFCEYEDSTYANFDVIIYDLDVLVDDDVCTNYFGDWDITYKETTSIKKEIESKVLIKATTVDEWIYNLRLKKLEKIKKEDPTSDLEIGDIMIGDLVFRYMTFNHVPENTEWPEDKLKKKPADGFVKVNFPPFQHIILENGMPKCVGLSHYKDGEFNLDYGRITNELGKMYMLLVEKISKKGNWRNYTYIDEMRSSALVQLSQVGLQFDEGRAQIPNPFAFYTTVVSNAFKQVLNTEKKNRKIRDELIEMGGETPSFSRQMEEEYKTAKGFYNIKRKRNT
;
A
#
# COMPACT_ATOMS: atom_id res chain seq x y z
N MET A 1 13.67 21.26 32.26
CA MET A 1 13.69 21.29 30.78
C MET A 1 12.72 20.23 30.29
N ALA A 2 11.60 20.63 29.68
CA ALA A 2 10.72 19.67 29.01
C ALA A 2 11.53 19.02 27.88
N ARG A 3 11.76 17.71 27.95
CA ARG A 3 12.37 16.97 26.83
C ARG A 3 11.49 17.22 25.62
N ALA A 4 12.07 17.79 24.55
CA ALA A 4 11.39 17.87 23.27
C ALA A 4 10.90 16.45 22.93
N ASN A 5 9.61 16.30 22.61
CA ASN A 5 9.09 15.05 22.08
C ASN A 5 9.81 14.81 20.76
N THR A 6 10.88 14.03 20.81
CA THR A 6 11.54 13.45 19.65
C THR A 6 10.47 12.73 18.84
N ASN A 7 10.12 13.31 17.70
CA ASN A 7 9.11 12.78 16.82
C ASN A 7 9.73 11.60 16.05
N TYR A 8 9.79 10.44 16.70
CA TYR A 8 10.51 9.24 16.23
C TYR A 8 9.94 8.60 14.98
N LEU A 9 8.85 9.14 14.41
CA LEU A 9 8.21 8.55 13.27
C LEU A 9 7.71 9.67 12.35
N ASN A 10 8.33 9.77 11.17
CA ASN A 10 7.97 10.70 10.12
C ASN A 10 7.49 9.93 8.89
N ASN A 11 6.58 10.52 8.11
CA ASN A 11 6.10 9.94 6.85
C ASN A 11 7.25 9.71 5.88
N LYS A 12 8.21 10.64 5.82
CA LYS A 12 9.40 10.51 4.97
C LYS A 12 10.21 9.25 5.31
N ASP A 13 10.48 9.02 6.58
CA ASP A 13 11.31 7.90 7.02
C ASP A 13 10.60 6.57 6.80
N LEU A 14 9.28 6.53 7.05
CA LEU A 14 8.44 5.38 6.71
C LEU A 14 8.49 5.05 5.21
N LEU A 15 8.36 6.05 4.34
CA LEU A 15 8.43 5.84 2.88
C LEU A 15 9.78 5.28 2.45
N ILE A 16 10.87 5.80 3.01
CA ILE A 16 12.22 5.31 2.75
C ILE A 16 12.35 3.84 3.18
N GLU A 17 11.88 3.49 4.37
CA GLU A 17 11.98 2.13 4.89
C GLU A 17 11.03 1.14 4.19
N ILE A 18 9.87 1.59 3.71
CA ILE A 18 9.00 0.79 2.84
C ILE A 18 9.71 0.48 1.53
N HIS A 19 10.30 1.49 0.88
CA HIS A 19 11.06 1.30 -0.36
C HIS A 19 12.22 0.32 -0.17
N LYS A 20 13.04 0.50 0.87
CA LYS A 20 14.12 -0.44 1.20
C LYS A 20 13.61 -1.85 1.44
N SER A 21 12.50 -2.00 2.15
CA SER A 21 11.90 -3.31 2.42
C SER A 21 11.41 -3.97 1.13
N LYS A 22 10.72 -3.24 0.25
CA LYS A 22 10.30 -3.75 -1.07
C LYS A 22 11.50 -4.17 -1.92
N ASN A 23 12.55 -3.36 -1.94
CA ASN A 23 13.77 -3.67 -2.70
C ASN A 23 14.46 -4.97 -2.27
N THR A 24 14.25 -5.46 -1.04
CA THR A 24 14.79 -6.77 -0.64
C THR A 24 14.16 -7.96 -1.38
N PHE A 25 12.99 -7.76 -1.99
CA PHE A 25 12.30 -8.75 -2.82
C PHE A 25 12.59 -8.55 -4.32
N CYS A 26 13.42 -7.57 -4.68
CA CYS A 26 13.64 -7.18 -6.07
C CYS A 26 15.02 -7.62 -6.54
N GLU A 27 15.11 -7.87 -7.84
CA GLU A 27 16.34 -8.13 -8.56
C GLU A 27 16.56 -7.01 -9.59
N TYR A 28 17.80 -6.57 -9.71
CA TYR A 28 18.19 -5.48 -10.60
C TYR A 28 19.44 -5.88 -11.37
N GLU A 29 19.55 -5.43 -12.63
CA GLU A 29 20.77 -5.62 -13.41
C GLU A 29 21.98 -4.93 -12.75
N ASP A 30 21.73 -3.75 -12.16
CA ASP A 30 22.69 -2.99 -11.36
C ASP A 30 22.01 -2.42 -10.12
N SER A 31 22.76 -2.38 -9.00
CA SER A 31 22.40 -1.70 -7.76
C SER A 31 21.98 -0.23 -7.93
N THR A 32 22.48 0.47 -8.94
CA THR A 32 22.14 1.86 -9.25
C THR A 32 20.66 2.02 -9.62
N TYR A 33 20.08 1.01 -10.27
CA TYR A 33 18.68 0.98 -10.66
C TYR A 33 17.74 0.67 -9.50
N ALA A 34 18.23 0.32 -8.31
CA ALA A 34 17.36 0.01 -7.17
C ALA A 34 16.52 1.22 -6.70
N ASN A 35 16.97 2.44 -6.98
CA ASN A 35 16.23 3.66 -6.67
C ASN A 35 15.50 4.17 -7.91
N PHE A 36 14.26 4.62 -7.72
CA PHE A 36 13.43 5.20 -8.77
C PHE A 36 13.35 6.72 -8.60
N ASP A 37 13.18 7.42 -9.72
CA ASP A 37 12.95 8.85 -9.76
C ASP A 37 11.45 9.17 -9.83
N VAL A 38 10.69 8.32 -10.55
CA VAL A 38 9.25 8.50 -10.82
C VAL A 38 8.53 7.17 -10.82
N ILE A 39 7.26 7.19 -10.40
CA ILE A 39 6.33 6.07 -10.53
C ILE A 39 5.36 6.37 -11.68
N ILE A 40 5.18 5.39 -12.57
CA ILE A 40 4.24 5.43 -13.69
C ILE A 40 3.33 4.20 -13.67
N TYR A 41 2.12 4.35 -14.20
CA TYR A 41 1.12 3.27 -14.32
C TYR A 41 0.83 2.91 -15.78
N ASP A 42 1.33 3.71 -16.72
CA ASP A 42 1.10 3.57 -18.16
C ASP A 42 2.40 3.90 -18.90
N LEU A 43 2.75 3.06 -19.87
CA LEU A 43 3.95 3.23 -20.70
C LEU A 43 3.73 4.22 -21.83
N ASP A 44 2.48 4.46 -22.23
CA ASP A 44 2.12 5.46 -23.25
C ASP A 44 2.59 6.86 -22.85
N VAL A 45 2.86 7.10 -21.55
CA VAL A 45 3.43 8.36 -21.05
C VAL A 45 4.88 8.58 -21.50
N LEU A 46 5.61 7.50 -21.84
CA LEU A 46 7.04 7.55 -22.17
C LEU A 46 7.33 7.54 -23.67
N VAL A 47 6.34 7.23 -24.52
CA VAL A 47 6.53 6.96 -25.95
C VAL A 47 5.50 7.75 -26.74
N ASP A 48 5.92 8.50 -27.77
CA ASP A 48 5.00 9.13 -28.72
C ASP A 48 4.15 8.04 -29.42
N ASP A 49 2.86 8.35 -29.67
CA ASP A 49 1.80 7.43 -30.14
C ASP A 49 2.17 6.53 -31.35
N ASP A 50 3.25 6.83 -32.08
CA ASP A 50 3.68 6.11 -33.30
C ASP A 50 4.58 4.87 -33.07
N VAL A 51 5.07 4.59 -31.86
CA VAL A 51 6.08 3.51 -31.63
C VAL A 51 5.55 2.27 -30.88
N CYS A 52 4.34 2.32 -30.30
CA CYS A 52 3.84 1.25 -29.42
C CYS A 52 3.41 -0.07 -30.09
N THR A 53 3.50 -0.23 -31.42
CA THR A 53 2.90 -1.39 -32.11
C THR A 53 3.76 -2.67 -32.18
N ASN A 54 5.05 -2.64 -31.86
CA ASN A 54 5.94 -3.73 -32.36
C ASN A 54 6.68 -4.61 -31.33
N TYR A 55 6.48 -4.51 -30.01
CA TYR A 55 7.35 -5.25 -29.07
C TYR A 55 6.68 -6.04 -27.94
N PHE A 56 5.36 -6.04 -27.81
CA PHE A 56 4.66 -7.02 -26.98
C PHE A 56 4.07 -8.08 -27.91
N GLY A 57 4.77 -9.20 -28.05
CA GLY A 57 4.31 -10.32 -28.89
C GLY A 57 2.91 -10.78 -28.52
N ASP A 58 2.07 -10.99 -29.54
CA ASP A 58 0.78 -11.68 -29.56
C ASP A 58 0.03 -11.78 -28.22
N TRP A 59 -0.38 -10.64 -27.67
CA TRP A 59 -1.49 -10.59 -26.70
C TRP A 59 -2.52 -9.59 -27.17
N ASP A 60 -3.55 -10.11 -27.83
CA ASP A 60 -4.79 -9.43 -28.21
C ASP A 60 -5.52 -8.92 -26.95
N ILE A 61 -5.13 -7.76 -26.43
CA ILE A 61 -5.93 -7.06 -25.41
C ILE A 61 -6.83 -6.08 -26.14
N THR A 62 -8.06 -6.55 -26.33
CA THR A 62 -9.16 -5.82 -26.98
C THR A 62 -9.30 -4.42 -26.38
N TYR A 63 -8.90 -3.41 -27.16
CA TYR A 63 -9.20 -2.00 -26.91
C TYR A 63 -10.71 -1.79 -26.86
N LYS A 64 -11.27 -1.58 -25.65
CA LYS A 64 -12.54 -0.88 -25.47
C LYS A 64 -12.59 -0.25 -24.09
N GLU A 65 -12.80 1.08 -24.11
CA GLU A 65 -13.21 1.95 -22.98
C GLU A 65 -12.13 2.61 -22.09
N THR A 66 -11.06 3.19 -22.65
CA THR A 66 -10.12 4.06 -21.90
C THR A 66 -10.24 5.56 -22.19
N THR A 67 -11.16 6.00 -23.04
CA THR A 67 -11.33 7.44 -23.38
C THR A 67 -11.82 8.30 -22.19
N SER A 68 -12.49 7.69 -21.20
CA SER A 68 -12.92 8.41 -19.99
C SER A 68 -11.86 8.46 -18.90
N ILE A 69 -10.91 7.51 -18.89
CA ILE A 69 -9.84 7.43 -17.90
C ILE A 69 -8.64 8.30 -18.34
N LYS A 70 -8.36 8.40 -19.65
CA LYS A 70 -7.32 9.32 -20.19
C LYS A 70 -7.53 10.76 -19.72
N LYS A 71 -8.77 11.28 -19.75
CA LYS A 71 -9.11 12.63 -19.24
C LYS A 71 -8.93 12.81 -17.72
N GLU A 72 -9.07 11.73 -16.94
CA GLU A 72 -8.94 11.79 -15.47
C GLU A 72 -7.49 11.60 -15.00
N ILE A 73 -6.64 10.96 -15.82
CA ILE A 73 -5.20 10.81 -15.60
C ILE A 73 -4.45 12.07 -16.08
N GLU A 74 -4.83 12.61 -17.24
CA GLU A 74 -4.34 13.90 -17.76
C GLU A 74 -4.57 15.06 -16.78
N SER A 75 -5.55 14.97 -15.88
CA SER A 75 -5.83 16.01 -14.89
C SER A 75 -5.13 15.81 -13.54
N LYS A 76 -4.50 14.65 -13.27
CA LYS A 76 -3.93 14.33 -11.94
C LYS A 76 -2.40 14.34 -11.88
N VAL A 77 -1.70 14.15 -13.00
CA VAL A 77 -0.23 14.31 -13.09
C VAL A 77 0.19 15.71 -13.56
N LEU A 78 -0.74 16.44 -14.18
CA LEU A 78 -0.49 17.69 -14.88
C LEU A 78 -0.81 18.92 -14.02
N ILE A 79 0.04 19.22 -13.04
CA ILE A 79 0.03 20.56 -12.42
C ILE A 79 1.46 21.10 -12.43
N LYS A 80 1.96 21.39 -13.64
CA LYS A 80 2.81 22.55 -14.03
C LYS A 80 3.57 22.40 -15.35
N ALA A 81 3.73 21.19 -15.90
CA ALA A 81 4.38 21.00 -17.19
C ALA A 81 3.35 20.95 -18.32
N THR A 82 3.58 21.74 -19.36
CA THR A 82 2.69 21.90 -20.52
C THR A 82 2.97 20.85 -21.60
N THR A 83 4.14 20.20 -21.55
CA THR A 83 4.60 19.14 -22.49
C THR A 83 5.37 18.03 -21.76
N VAL A 84 5.53 16.86 -22.41
CA VAL A 84 6.34 15.73 -21.90
C VAL A 84 7.81 16.13 -21.72
N ASP A 85 8.36 16.93 -22.64
CA ASP A 85 9.73 17.46 -22.54
C ASP A 85 9.93 18.32 -21.30
N GLU A 86 8.97 19.20 -20.98
CA GLU A 86 9.03 20.04 -19.80
C GLU A 86 8.94 19.19 -18.51
N TRP A 87 8.17 18.11 -18.54
CA TRP A 87 8.10 17.17 -17.42
C TRP A 87 9.43 16.44 -17.21
N ILE A 88 10.02 15.88 -18.26
CA ILE A 88 11.33 15.22 -18.22
C ILE A 88 12.41 16.18 -17.74
N TYR A 89 12.42 17.42 -18.24
CA TYR A 89 13.36 18.46 -17.82
C TYR A 89 13.27 18.72 -16.31
N ASN A 90 12.06 18.83 -15.76
CA ASN A 90 11.84 19.00 -14.33
C ASN A 90 12.31 17.79 -13.50
N LEU A 91 12.23 16.58 -14.04
CA LEU A 91 12.76 15.38 -13.37
C LEU A 91 14.29 15.39 -13.31
N ARG A 92 14.94 15.75 -14.43
CA ARG A 92 16.39 15.90 -14.48
C ARG A 92 16.87 16.97 -13.50
N LEU A 93 16.19 18.12 -13.43
CA LEU A 93 16.49 19.16 -12.44
C LEU A 93 16.42 18.63 -11.00
N LYS A 94 15.32 17.95 -10.64
CA LYS A 94 15.16 17.38 -9.29
C LYS A 94 16.24 16.35 -8.96
N LYS A 95 16.63 15.53 -9.94
CA LYS A 95 17.70 14.56 -9.78
C LYS A 95 19.05 15.25 -9.56
N LEU A 96 19.34 16.29 -10.35
CA LEU A 96 20.54 17.12 -10.19
C LEU A 96 20.60 17.78 -8.81
N GLU A 97 19.50 18.39 -8.37
CA GLU A 97 19.40 19.02 -7.05
C GLU A 97 19.63 18.01 -5.91
N LYS A 98 19.13 16.78 -6.07
CA LYS A 98 19.35 15.69 -5.12
C LYS A 98 20.82 15.29 -5.06
N ILE A 99 21.46 15.12 -6.22
CA ILE A 99 22.89 14.80 -6.31
C ILE A 99 23.73 15.90 -5.65
N LYS A 100 23.50 17.17 -6.00
CA LYS A 100 24.22 18.32 -5.41
C LYS A 100 24.00 18.47 -3.91
N LYS A 101 22.88 17.99 -3.38
CA LYS A 101 22.61 18.00 -1.94
C LYS A 101 23.37 16.90 -1.20
N GLU A 102 23.55 15.74 -1.83
CA GLU A 102 24.30 14.61 -1.29
C GLU A 102 25.82 14.82 -1.45
N ASP A 103 26.24 15.39 -2.58
CA ASP A 103 27.61 15.81 -2.87
C ASP A 103 27.64 17.28 -3.35
N PRO A 104 27.87 18.24 -2.42
CA PRO A 104 27.97 19.65 -2.75
C PRO A 104 29.16 20.03 -3.65
N THR A 105 30.12 19.12 -3.83
CA THR A 105 31.29 19.32 -4.69
C THR A 105 31.11 18.81 -6.11
N SER A 106 29.94 18.25 -6.44
CA SER A 106 29.67 17.77 -7.80
C SER A 106 29.56 18.93 -8.79
N ASP A 107 30.36 18.90 -9.85
CA ASP A 107 30.35 19.90 -10.93
C ASP A 107 29.30 19.60 -12.01
N LEU A 108 28.43 18.60 -11.79
CA LEU A 108 27.43 18.16 -12.77
C LEU A 108 26.46 19.28 -13.15
N GLU A 109 26.14 19.33 -14.43
CA GLU A 109 25.13 20.19 -15.03
C GLU A 109 23.89 19.39 -15.48
N ILE A 110 22.80 20.09 -15.81
CA ILE A 110 21.57 19.41 -16.25
C ILE A 110 21.75 18.64 -17.56
N GLY A 111 22.66 19.10 -18.42
CA GLY A 111 22.98 18.42 -19.68
C GLY A 111 23.66 17.06 -19.48
N ASP A 112 24.30 16.86 -18.33
CA ASP A 112 24.98 15.60 -18.00
C ASP A 112 24.00 14.51 -17.56
N ILE A 113 22.77 14.87 -17.16
CA ILE A 113 21.71 13.91 -16.84
C ILE A 113 20.89 13.64 -18.10
N MET A 114 21.14 12.49 -18.70
CA MET A 114 20.40 12.02 -19.87
C MET A 114 19.06 11.41 -19.46
N ILE A 115 18.15 11.27 -20.44
CA ILE A 115 16.85 10.59 -20.23
C ILE A 115 17.09 9.14 -19.78
N GLY A 116 18.12 8.48 -20.31
CA GLY A 116 18.48 7.10 -19.94
C GLY A 116 18.98 6.95 -18.51
N ASP A 117 19.39 8.05 -17.86
CA ASP A 117 19.78 8.02 -16.46
C ASP A 117 18.57 8.03 -15.52
N LEU A 118 17.37 8.37 -16.01
CA LEU A 118 16.15 8.36 -15.21
C LEU A 118 15.61 6.94 -15.06
N VAL A 119 15.31 6.57 -13.81
CA VAL A 119 14.73 5.26 -13.49
C VAL A 119 13.24 5.42 -13.23
N PHE A 120 12.43 4.82 -14.09
CA PHE A 120 10.98 4.80 -13.99
C PHE A 120 10.52 3.51 -13.31
N ARG A 121 9.77 3.63 -12.23
CA ARG A 121 9.07 2.51 -11.61
C ARG A 121 7.72 2.34 -12.29
N TYR A 122 7.60 1.33 -13.13
CA TYR A 122 6.36 0.97 -13.82
C TYR A 122 5.56 -0.04 -12.99
N MET A 123 4.37 0.36 -12.53
CA MET A 123 3.48 -0.50 -11.75
C MET A 123 2.72 -1.45 -12.68
N THR A 124 3.12 -2.72 -12.73
CA THR A 124 2.57 -3.72 -13.65
C THR A 124 2.63 -5.13 -13.07
N PHE A 125 1.73 -5.99 -13.55
CA PHE A 125 1.66 -7.41 -13.23
C PHE A 125 2.35 -8.29 -14.29
N ASN A 126 2.93 -7.72 -15.35
CA ASN A 126 3.39 -8.47 -16.51
C ASN A 126 4.46 -9.54 -16.21
N HIS A 127 5.30 -9.34 -15.19
CA HIS A 127 6.31 -10.33 -14.77
C HIS A 127 5.81 -11.29 -13.68
N VAL A 128 4.57 -11.11 -13.19
CA VAL A 128 4.00 -12.00 -12.19
C VAL A 128 3.31 -13.16 -12.90
N PRO A 129 3.54 -14.42 -12.49
CA PRO A 129 2.84 -15.56 -13.06
C PRO A 129 1.32 -15.47 -12.88
N GLU A 130 0.58 -15.98 -13.87
CA GLU A 130 -0.88 -16.11 -13.77
C GLU A 130 -1.26 -17.11 -12.68
N ASN A 131 -2.40 -16.86 -12.04
CA ASN A 131 -2.94 -17.76 -11.05
C ASN A 131 -3.77 -18.87 -11.71
N THR A 132 -3.18 -20.06 -11.81
CA THR A 132 -3.85 -21.26 -12.33
C THR A 132 -4.95 -21.80 -11.42
N GLU A 133 -5.00 -21.39 -10.15
CA GLU A 133 -6.01 -21.85 -9.17
C GLU A 133 -7.23 -20.92 -9.11
N TRP A 134 -7.33 -19.92 -9.98
CA TRP A 134 -8.45 -19.00 -9.96
C TRP A 134 -9.76 -19.72 -10.33
N PRO A 135 -10.83 -19.65 -9.50
CA PRO A 135 -12.09 -20.33 -9.81
C PRO A 135 -12.69 -19.79 -11.11
N GLU A 136 -12.97 -20.69 -12.07
CA GLU A 136 -13.57 -20.34 -13.36
C GLU A 136 -14.91 -19.59 -13.20
N ASP A 137 -15.65 -19.91 -12.13
CA ASP A 137 -16.95 -19.30 -11.80
C ASP A 137 -16.86 -17.83 -11.36
N LYS A 138 -15.65 -17.32 -11.07
CA LYS A 138 -15.46 -15.96 -10.54
C LYS A 138 -14.93 -15.01 -11.60
N LEU A 139 -15.72 -13.97 -11.89
CA LEU A 139 -15.28 -12.83 -12.69
C LEU A 139 -14.06 -12.14 -12.05
N LYS A 140 -12.99 -11.98 -12.85
CA LYS A 140 -11.82 -11.17 -12.51
C LYS A 140 -12.25 -9.69 -12.50
N LYS A 141 -12.39 -9.09 -11.31
CA LYS A 141 -12.85 -7.69 -11.16
C LYS A 141 -11.69 -6.71 -11.11
N LYS A 142 -10.54 -7.16 -10.62
CA LYS A 142 -9.33 -6.36 -10.51
C LYS A 142 -8.25 -6.97 -11.40
N PRO A 143 -7.30 -6.16 -11.90
CA PRO A 143 -6.13 -6.67 -12.60
C PRO A 143 -5.40 -7.76 -11.81
N ALA A 144 -5.28 -7.58 -10.49
CA ALA A 144 -4.61 -8.51 -9.59
C ALA A 144 -5.31 -9.89 -9.43
N ASP A 145 -6.59 -10.02 -9.78
CA ASP A 145 -7.34 -11.27 -9.60
C ASP A 145 -6.83 -12.39 -10.54
N GLY A 146 -6.19 -12.04 -11.65
CA GLY A 146 -5.64 -13.00 -12.61
C GLY A 146 -4.26 -13.56 -12.26
N PHE A 147 -3.59 -13.03 -11.23
CA PHE A 147 -2.18 -13.29 -10.95
C PHE A 147 -1.97 -13.92 -9.58
N VAL A 148 -0.80 -14.53 -9.38
CA VAL A 148 -0.39 -15.05 -8.07
C VAL A 148 -0.43 -13.93 -7.03
N LYS A 149 -0.91 -14.25 -5.82
CA LYS A 149 -1.00 -13.29 -4.72
C LYS A 149 0.40 -12.89 -4.26
N VAL A 150 0.73 -11.62 -4.44
CA VAL A 150 2.03 -11.01 -4.10
C VAL A 150 2.03 -10.28 -2.76
N ASN A 151 3.22 -10.06 -2.20
CA ASN A 151 3.46 -9.41 -0.91
C ASN A 151 3.17 -7.89 -0.98
N PHE A 152 3.44 -7.26 -2.12
CA PHE A 152 3.18 -5.84 -2.40
C PHE A 152 2.84 -5.62 -3.88
N PRO A 153 2.26 -4.47 -4.26
CA PRO A 153 1.98 -4.14 -5.65
C PRO A 153 3.22 -4.34 -6.54
N PRO A 154 3.13 -5.23 -7.55
CA PRO A 154 4.28 -5.56 -8.38
C PRO A 154 4.63 -4.37 -9.27
N PHE A 155 5.93 -4.20 -9.48
CA PHE A 155 6.49 -3.19 -10.35
C PHE A 155 7.74 -3.69 -11.08
N GLN A 156 8.08 -2.97 -12.14
CA GLN A 156 9.32 -3.13 -12.90
C GLN A 156 10.06 -1.79 -12.89
N HIS A 157 11.39 -1.81 -12.92
CA HIS A 157 12.20 -0.62 -13.14
C HIS A 157 12.61 -0.58 -14.60
N ILE A 158 12.42 0.58 -15.22
CA ILE A 158 12.63 0.81 -16.65
C ILE A 158 13.52 2.03 -16.83
N ILE A 159 14.45 1.95 -17.77
CA ILE A 159 15.21 3.08 -18.29
C ILE A 159 14.88 3.28 -19.77
N LEU A 160 15.13 4.48 -20.28
CA LEU A 160 14.98 4.77 -21.71
C LEU A 160 16.33 4.71 -22.40
N GLU A 161 16.62 3.60 -23.08
CA GLU A 161 17.83 3.40 -23.87
C GLU A 161 17.52 3.68 -25.35
N ASN A 162 18.17 4.68 -25.95
CA ASN A 162 17.92 5.12 -27.33
C ASN A 162 16.45 5.45 -27.64
N GLY A 163 15.71 5.96 -26.66
CA GLY A 163 14.28 6.29 -26.78
C GLY A 163 13.35 5.09 -26.62
N MET A 164 13.86 3.90 -26.33
CA MET A 164 13.07 2.69 -26.10
C MET A 164 13.11 2.27 -24.62
N PRO A 165 11.97 1.88 -24.02
CA PRO A 165 11.92 1.41 -22.65
C PRO A 165 12.60 0.05 -22.52
N LYS A 166 13.60 -0.04 -21.67
CA LYS A 166 14.31 -1.28 -21.30
C LYS A 166 14.07 -1.60 -19.84
N CYS A 167 13.65 -2.83 -19.56
CA CYS A 167 13.50 -3.32 -18.18
C CYS A 167 14.88 -3.60 -17.58
N VAL A 168 15.17 -3.01 -16.44
CA VAL A 168 16.45 -3.13 -15.70
C VAL A 168 16.28 -3.70 -14.30
N GLY A 169 15.04 -4.01 -13.91
CA GLY A 169 14.76 -4.60 -12.62
C GLY A 169 13.33 -5.09 -12.47
N LEU A 170 13.17 -6.17 -11.73
CA LEU A 170 11.91 -6.86 -11.51
C LEU A 170 11.66 -6.99 -10.00
N SER A 171 10.40 -6.78 -9.60
CA SER A 171 9.96 -7.07 -8.23
C SER A 171 9.55 -8.53 -8.07
N HIS A 172 9.76 -9.09 -6.86
CA HIS A 172 9.48 -10.51 -6.56
C HIS A 172 10.30 -11.46 -7.43
N TYR A 173 11.56 -11.10 -7.69
CA TYR A 173 12.49 -11.88 -8.50
C TYR A 173 13.78 -12.10 -7.73
N LYS A 174 14.40 -13.24 -7.99
CA LYS A 174 15.72 -13.58 -7.50
C LYS A 174 16.38 -14.61 -8.40
N ASP A 175 17.63 -14.39 -8.75
CA ASP A 175 18.43 -15.29 -9.58
C ASP A 175 17.73 -15.59 -10.94
N GLY A 176 16.98 -14.62 -11.47
CA GLY A 176 16.21 -14.73 -12.72
C GLY A 176 14.85 -15.43 -12.62
N GLU A 177 14.45 -15.89 -11.44
CA GLU A 177 13.18 -16.58 -11.22
C GLU A 177 12.23 -15.80 -10.31
N PHE A 178 10.92 -15.94 -10.56
CA PHE A 178 9.90 -15.34 -9.71
C PHE A 178 9.90 -16.01 -8.32
N ASN A 179 10.07 -15.20 -7.27
CA ASN A 179 10.19 -15.67 -5.89
C ASN A 179 9.52 -14.69 -4.90
N LEU A 180 8.63 -15.22 -4.05
CA LEU A 180 7.90 -14.44 -3.04
C LEU A 180 8.57 -14.43 -1.66
N ASP A 181 9.45 -15.39 -1.39
CA ASP A 181 9.93 -15.72 -0.03
C ASP A 181 11.30 -15.11 0.29
N TYR A 182 12.08 -14.73 -0.71
CA TYR A 182 13.47 -14.31 -0.50
C TYR A 182 13.63 -12.97 0.24
N GLY A 183 12.64 -12.07 0.15
CA GLY A 183 12.73 -10.74 0.74
C GLY A 183 12.33 -10.68 2.21
N ARG A 184 12.61 -9.53 2.83
CA ARG A 184 12.31 -9.28 4.24
C ARG A 184 11.96 -7.82 4.50
N ILE A 185 11.13 -7.61 5.51
CA ILE A 185 10.91 -6.28 6.07
C ILE A 185 12.19 -5.82 6.79
N THR A 186 12.61 -4.57 6.60
CA THR A 186 13.79 -4.04 7.31
C THR A 186 13.54 -4.01 8.82
N ASN A 187 14.60 -4.21 9.61
CA ASN A 187 14.51 -4.14 11.06
C ASN A 187 14.00 -2.77 11.53
N GLU A 188 14.36 -1.70 10.83
CA GLU A 188 13.88 -0.35 11.12
C GLU A 188 12.38 -0.22 10.84
N LEU A 189 11.86 -0.71 9.70
CA LEU A 189 10.42 -0.72 9.44
C LEU A 189 9.65 -1.55 10.49
N GLY A 190 10.22 -2.68 10.91
CA GLY A 190 9.67 -3.50 11.99
C GLY A 190 9.58 -2.74 13.32
N LYS A 191 10.64 -2.04 13.73
CA LYS A 191 10.62 -1.15 14.92
C LYS A 191 9.57 -0.05 14.78
N MET A 192 9.47 0.55 13.60
CA MET A 192 8.47 1.57 13.29
C MET A 192 7.04 1.04 13.46
N TYR A 193 6.75 -0.19 13.03
CA TYR A 193 5.46 -0.85 13.27
C TYR A 193 5.17 -1.05 14.75
N MET A 194 6.15 -1.53 15.53
CA MET A 194 6.03 -1.69 16.98
C MET A 194 5.68 -0.37 17.69
N LEU A 195 6.40 0.70 17.37
CA LEU A 195 6.15 2.03 17.93
C LEU A 195 4.76 2.57 17.55
N LEU A 196 4.33 2.35 16.31
CA LEU A 196 3.02 2.78 15.83
C LEU A 196 1.89 2.04 16.57
N VAL A 197 1.99 0.72 16.69
CA VAL A 197 1.03 -0.12 17.43
C VAL A 197 0.98 0.28 18.90
N GLU A 198 2.13 0.49 19.53
CA GLU A 198 2.21 0.92 20.93
C GLU A 198 1.52 2.29 21.13
N LYS A 199 1.78 3.25 20.24
CA LYS A 199 1.13 4.57 20.27
C LYS A 199 -0.39 4.47 20.13
N ILE A 200 -0.89 3.64 19.21
CA ILE A 200 -2.33 3.45 19.02
C ILE A 200 -2.98 2.77 20.22
N SER A 201 -2.29 1.81 20.84
CA SER A 201 -2.77 1.11 22.05
C SER A 201 -2.97 2.04 23.25
N LYS A 202 -2.23 3.15 23.31
CA LYS A 202 -2.35 4.17 24.37
C LYS A 202 -3.50 5.14 24.16
N LYS A 203 -4.22 5.10 23.02
CA LYS A 203 -5.40 5.97 22.78
C LYS A 203 -6.53 5.62 23.74
N GLY A 204 -7.32 6.62 24.15
CA GLY A 204 -8.36 6.48 25.17
C GLY A 204 -9.38 5.36 24.91
N ASN A 205 -9.67 5.07 23.64
CA ASN A 205 -10.61 4.01 23.25
C ASN A 205 -10.09 2.59 23.53
N TRP A 206 -8.76 2.41 23.58
CA TRP A 206 -8.09 1.11 23.65
C TRP A 206 -7.28 0.92 24.94
N ARG A 207 -6.93 2.03 25.59
CA ARG A 207 -6.14 2.04 26.81
C ARG A 207 -6.85 1.23 27.90
N ASN A 208 -6.07 0.47 28.67
CA ASN A 208 -6.54 -0.36 29.79
C ASN A 208 -7.57 -1.43 29.39
N TYR A 209 -7.65 -1.79 28.10
CA TYR A 209 -8.43 -2.94 27.68
C TYR A 209 -7.73 -4.24 28.10
N THR A 210 -8.48 -5.20 28.62
CA THR A 210 -7.92 -6.47 29.13
C THR A 210 -7.12 -7.23 28.07
N TYR A 211 -7.59 -7.21 26.82
CA TYR A 211 -6.98 -7.95 25.70
C TYR A 211 -6.02 -7.09 24.87
N ILE A 212 -5.48 -6.01 25.42
CA ILE A 212 -4.66 -5.07 24.65
C ILE A 212 -3.38 -5.72 24.09
N ASP A 213 -2.79 -6.68 24.79
CA ASP A 213 -1.57 -7.35 24.34
C ASP A 213 -1.83 -8.31 23.18
N GLU A 214 -2.99 -8.98 23.16
CA GLU A 214 -3.45 -9.75 22.00
C GLU A 214 -3.76 -8.84 20.81
N MET A 215 -4.40 -7.70 21.05
CA MET A 215 -4.66 -6.69 20.02
C MET A 215 -3.36 -6.20 19.39
N ARG A 216 -2.34 -5.90 20.19
CA ARG A 216 -1.01 -5.47 19.72
C ARG A 216 -0.35 -6.55 18.87
N SER A 217 -0.35 -7.79 19.37
CA SER A 217 0.25 -8.93 18.67
C SER A 217 -0.44 -9.19 17.33
N SER A 218 -1.78 -9.20 17.31
CA SER A 218 -2.58 -9.35 16.10
C SER A 218 -2.32 -8.22 15.09
N ALA A 219 -2.24 -6.97 15.56
CA ALA A 219 -1.94 -5.83 14.70
C ALA A 219 -0.53 -5.90 14.08
N LEU A 220 0.47 -6.37 14.81
CA LEU A 220 1.82 -6.56 14.29
C LEU A 220 1.87 -7.62 13.20
N VAL A 221 1.15 -8.74 13.38
CA VAL A 221 1.02 -9.78 12.35
C VAL A 221 0.35 -9.20 11.10
N GLN A 222 -0.74 -8.44 11.25
CA GLN A 222 -1.40 -7.81 10.11
C GLN A 222 -0.49 -6.80 9.40
N LEU A 223 0.20 -5.93 10.14
CA LEU A 223 1.18 -5.01 9.54
C LEU A 223 2.30 -5.75 8.82
N SER A 224 2.75 -6.90 9.33
CA SER A 224 3.77 -7.69 8.65
C SER A 224 3.26 -8.31 7.34
N GLN A 225 1.97 -8.65 7.27
CA GLN A 225 1.35 -9.25 6.09
C GLN A 225 0.95 -8.23 5.02
N VAL A 226 0.36 -7.10 5.41
CA VAL A 226 -0.20 -6.10 4.47
C VAL A 226 0.60 -4.80 4.45
N GLY A 227 1.63 -4.66 5.28
CA GLY A 227 2.33 -3.40 5.47
C GLY A 227 3.07 -2.92 4.22
N LEU A 228 3.60 -3.84 3.43
CA LEU A 228 4.25 -3.54 2.15
C LEU A 228 3.23 -3.29 1.01
N GLN A 229 1.94 -3.61 1.21
CA GLN A 229 0.91 -3.35 0.20
C GLN A 229 0.54 -1.86 0.06
N PHE A 230 1.16 -0.99 0.84
CA PHE A 230 1.01 0.46 0.67
C PHE A 230 1.50 0.87 -0.73
N ASP A 231 0.64 1.56 -1.48
CA ASP A 231 0.95 2.09 -2.80
C ASP A 231 1.29 3.59 -2.69
N GLU A 232 2.56 3.91 -2.97
CA GLU A 232 3.10 5.27 -2.90
C GLU A 232 2.64 6.15 -4.08
N GLY A 233 2.27 5.56 -5.22
CA GLY A 233 1.88 6.30 -6.42
C GLY A 233 0.40 6.70 -6.47
N ARG A 234 -0.43 6.11 -5.61
CA ARG A 234 -1.89 6.31 -5.63
C ARG A 234 -2.33 7.72 -5.24
N ALA A 235 -1.56 8.40 -4.39
CA ALA A 235 -1.91 9.72 -3.85
C ALA A 235 -0.82 10.74 -4.19
N GLN A 236 -1.23 11.97 -4.49
CA GLN A 236 -0.30 13.08 -4.78
C GLN A 236 0.71 13.32 -3.65
N ILE A 237 0.29 13.12 -2.39
CA ILE A 237 1.16 13.12 -1.22
C ILE A 237 0.96 11.79 -0.50
N PRO A 238 1.91 10.84 -0.60
CA PRO A 238 1.76 9.53 0.04
C PRO A 238 1.83 9.65 1.57
N ASN A 239 0.85 9.05 2.24
CA ASN A 239 0.72 9.09 3.70
C ASN A 239 0.63 7.68 4.31
N PRO A 240 1.78 7.00 4.54
CA PRO A 240 1.81 5.65 5.09
C PRO A 240 1.23 5.57 6.51
N PHE A 241 1.29 6.65 7.31
CA PHE A 241 0.70 6.66 8.65
C PHE A 241 -0.79 6.41 8.66
N ALA A 242 -1.52 7.01 7.73
CA ALA A 242 -2.98 6.85 7.65
C ALA A 242 -3.34 5.41 7.30
N PHE A 243 -2.60 4.82 6.35
CA PHE A 243 -2.75 3.42 5.97
C PHE A 243 -2.48 2.50 7.17
N TYR A 244 -1.31 2.61 7.80
CA TYR A 244 -0.96 1.76 8.95
C TYR A 244 -1.89 1.95 10.16
N THR A 245 -2.29 3.19 10.45
CA THR A 245 -3.27 3.45 11.52
C THR A 245 -4.60 2.74 11.26
N THR A 246 -5.03 2.69 9.99
CA THR A 246 -6.26 2.01 9.60
C THR A 246 -6.13 0.50 9.76
N VAL A 247 -5.00 -0.09 9.32
CA VAL A 247 -4.71 -1.52 9.50
C VAL A 247 -4.74 -1.89 10.98
N VAL A 248 -4.01 -1.17 11.84
CA VAL A 248 -3.97 -1.44 13.29
C VAL A 248 -5.34 -1.28 13.94
N SER A 249 -6.09 -0.23 13.58
CA SER A 249 -7.44 -0.01 14.11
C SER A 249 -8.39 -1.15 13.74
N ASN A 250 -8.29 -1.67 12.51
CA ASN A 250 -9.10 -2.79 12.06
C ASN A 250 -8.70 -4.10 12.76
N ALA A 251 -7.40 -4.34 12.96
CA ALA A 251 -6.90 -5.48 13.74
C ALA A 251 -7.44 -5.47 15.18
N PHE A 252 -7.40 -4.30 15.84
CA PHE A 252 -7.91 -4.15 17.20
C PHE A 252 -9.41 -4.40 17.27
N LYS A 253 -10.18 -3.86 16.31
CA LYS A 253 -11.62 -4.13 16.19
C LYS A 253 -11.90 -5.61 15.95
N GLN A 254 -11.09 -6.30 15.16
CA GLN A 254 -11.26 -7.73 14.90
C GLN A 254 -11.14 -8.54 16.20
N VAL A 255 -10.08 -8.34 16.97
CA VAL A 255 -9.91 -9.00 18.28
C VAL A 255 -11.07 -8.65 19.21
N LEU A 256 -11.43 -7.37 19.32
CA LEU A 256 -12.57 -6.93 20.12
C LEU A 256 -13.88 -7.62 19.74
N ASN A 257 -14.13 -7.78 18.43
CA ASN A 257 -15.35 -8.39 17.93
C ASN A 257 -15.36 -9.91 18.14
N THR A 258 -14.21 -10.58 17.99
CA THR A 258 -14.05 -11.98 18.35
C THR A 258 -14.36 -12.19 19.84
N GLU A 259 -13.85 -11.34 20.72
CA GLU A 259 -14.12 -11.42 22.15
C GLU A 259 -15.58 -11.16 22.50
N LYS A 260 -16.21 -10.16 21.87
CA LYS A 260 -17.65 -9.92 22.02
C LYS A 260 -18.48 -11.13 21.57
N LYS A 261 -18.08 -11.79 20.48
CA LYS A 261 -18.74 -13.00 19.97
C LYS A 261 -18.58 -14.17 20.94
N ASN A 262 -17.38 -14.40 21.46
CA ASN A 262 -17.11 -15.47 22.43
C ASN A 262 -17.91 -15.27 23.73
N ARG A 263 -17.99 -14.04 24.24
CA ARG A 263 -18.84 -13.72 25.40
C ARG A 263 -20.30 -14.01 25.11
N LYS A 264 -20.81 -13.60 23.95
CA LYS A 264 -22.20 -13.84 23.55
C LYS A 264 -22.51 -15.34 23.51
N ILE A 265 -21.64 -16.15 22.92
CA ILE A 265 -21.81 -17.62 22.86
C ILE A 265 -21.81 -18.22 24.27
N ARG A 266 -20.91 -17.77 25.16
CA ARG A 266 -20.88 -18.22 26.55
C ARG A 266 -22.20 -17.95 27.27
N ASP A 267 -22.71 -16.72 27.17
CA ASP A 267 -23.97 -16.35 27.81
C ASP A 267 -25.14 -17.18 27.25
N GLU A 268 -25.19 -17.40 25.93
CA GLU A 268 -26.22 -18.26 25.29
C GLU A 268 -26.16 -19.70 25.79
N LEU A 269 -24.97 -20.27 25.99
CA LEU A 269 -24.81 -21.61 26.54
C LEU A 269 -25.29 -21.71 28.01
N ILE A 270 -25.06 -20.65 28.81
CA ILE A 270 -25.52 -20.58 30.20
C ILE A 270 -27.06 -20.54 30.24
N GLU A 271 -27.67 -19.72 29.39
CA GLU A 271 -29.14 -19.63 29.26
C GLU A 271 -29.75 -20.96 28.80
N MET A 272 -29.13 -21.63 27.82
CA MET A 272 -29.55 -22.96 27.37
C MET A 272 -29.48 -24.02 28.48
N GLY A 273 -28.56 -23.85 29.43
CA GLY A 273 -28.44 -24.67 30.63
C GLY A 273 -29.50 -24.39 31.70
N GLY A 274 -30.36 -23.38 31.50
CA GLY A 274 -31.36 -22.95 32.48
C GLY A 274 -30.82 -22.01 33.56
N GLU A 275 -29.58 -21.54 33.42
CA GLU A 275 -28.90 -20.67 34.38
C GLU A 275 -28.98 -19.20 33.95
N THR A 276 -28.79 -18.29 34.91
CA THR A 276 -28.83 -16.85 34.62
C THR A 276 -27.56 -16.35 33.90
N PRO A 277 -27.67 -15.58 32.80
CA PRO A 277 -26.53 -15.08 32.04
C PRO A 277 -25.80 -13.94 32.76
N SER A 278 -24.67 -13.49 32.20
CA SER A 278 -23.90 -12.38 32.79
C SER A 278 -24.72 -11.09 32.95
N PHE A 279 -24.40 -10.29 33.96
CA PHE A 279 -25.08 -9.02 34.24
C PHE A 279 -25.08 -8.07 33.03
N SER A 280 -23.98 -8.03 32.27
CA SER A 280 -23.90 -7.22 31.04
C SER A 280 -24.92 -7.65 29.99
N ARG A 281 -25.21 -8.95 29.88
CA ARG A 281 -26.21 -9.49 28.94
C ARG A 281 -27.63 -9.12 29.36
N GLN A 282 -27.95 -9.29 30.65
CA GLN A 282 -29.25 -8.90 31.22
C GLN A 282 -29.55 -7.42 30.99
N MET A 283 -28.60 -6.54 31.29
CA MET A 283 -28.71 -5.10 31.05
C MET A 283 -28.89 -4.75 29.56
N GLU A 284 -28.22 -5.47 28.66
CA GLU A 284 -28.35 -5.24 27.21
C GLU A 284 -29.76 -5.59 26.70
N GLU A 285 -30.36 -6.64 27.25
CA GLU A 285 -31.72 -7.06 26.94
C GLU A 285 -32.78 -6.10 27.48
N GLU A 286 -32.62 -5.65 28.72
CA GLU A 286 -33.46 -4.61 29.31
C GLU A 286 -33.42 -3.32 28.49
N TYR A 287 -32.21 -2.88 28.11
CA TYR A 287 -32.04 -1.69 27.27
C TYR A 287 -32.68 -1.85 25.89
N LYS A 288 -32.50 -3.00 25.22
CA LYS A 288 -33.15 -3.29 23.93
C LYS A 288 -34.67 -3.25 24.04
N THR A 289 -35.20 -3.84 25.10
CA THR A 289 -36.63 -3.86 25.41
C THR A 289 -37.16 -2.44 25.60
N ALA A 290 -36.51 -1.63 26.45
CA ALA A 290 -36.86 -0.23 26.67
C ALA A 290 -36.81 0.62 25.39
N LYS A 291 -35.79 0.44 24.55
CA LYS A 291 -35.65 1.12 23.26
C LYS A 291 -36.76 0.72 22.27
N GLY A 292 -37.16 -0.55 22.28
CA GLY A 292 -38.31 -1.04 21.52
C GLY A 292 -39.60 -0.31 21.89
N PHE A 293 -39.88 -0.20 23.19
CA PHE A 293 -41.04 0.55 23.70
C PHE A 293 -41.01 2.03 23.30
N TYR A 294 -39.86 2.68 23.38
CA TYR A 294 -39.70 4.09 22.98
C TYR A 294 -40.03 4.29 21.48
N ASN A 295 -39.50 3.42 20.61
CA ASN A 295 -39.73 3.51 19.16
C ASN A 295 -41.21 3.26 18.78
N ILE A 296 -41.89 2.35 19.48
CA ILE A 296 -43.33 2.11 19.29
C ILE A 296 -44.16 3.34 19.69
N LYS A 297 -43.85 3.96 20.84
CA LYS A 297 -44.53 5.20 21.28
C LYS A 297 -44.32 6.34 20.28
N ARG A 298 -43.11 6.48 19.74
CA ARG A 298 -42.80 7.51 18.74
C ARG A 298 -43.59 7.34 17.45
N LYS A 299 -43.70 6.10 16.93
CA LYS A 299 -44.49 5.80 15.73
C LYS A 299 -46.00 5.98 15.89
N ARG A 300 -46.52 5.90 17.12
CA ARG A 300 -47.95 6.15 17.41
C ARG A 300 -48.29 7.64 17.53
N ASN A 301 -47.28 8.50 17.69
CA ASN A 301 -47.42 9.95 17.86
C ASN A 301 -47.06 10.74 16.59
N THR A 302 -46.86 10.06 15.46
CA THR A 302 -46.65 10.61 14.10
C THR A 302 -47.74 10.09 13.20
#